data_AF-A0A8J4STF0-F1
#
_entry.id   AF-A0A8J4STF0-F1
#
_cell.length_a   1.000
_cell.length_b   1.000
_cell.length_c   1.000
_cell.angle_alpha   90.00
_cell.angle_beta   90.00
_cell.angle_gamma   90.00
#
_symmetry.space_group_name_H-M   'P 1'
#
loop_
_entity.id
_entity.type
_entity.pdbx_description
1 polymer ?
#
loop_
_entity_poly.entity_id
_entity_poly.type
_entity_poly.pdbx_seq_one_letter_code
_entity_poly.pdbx_strand_id
1 'polypeptide(L)'
;MEEMIAVIHEWFEEQMKRNDLEKAVKRTTLQMGIFNDILLDYRPGRTTVDSVDLGLDEGFKSKKTGPFTEEQPSAYSANVYTLKPGASLEEDDAHSEHEKQAAQPIDLLLYAAVMVLRYEPSYSKPKGLTFLELAKQLGSSCAVRMMTEGSGTYAKEDIHVKNELVEFTANDVFSMITINIRKEEAAAYEQAIAFIIRLLKQGFPKSYKIKLKSSVKQYLPIKGLAKSDTHRFFANALAYPELAPFLEEYAREAIEEFEFYEDTEVACLRRSTDYLKLKIQPELENEEKLEPLVKQLRKLEPYEVERALYPIWGKVEKLATLARKADGRRKELLRMSPVREVHIAPMLVECSNHSLGWIEVTEAEAVAQENVCFAEELEKFKLSDLNQYELHQEFRLVRQGEAVQIFLFNEDLTLDYLIKKEEKSGFGLLTEDEWEYLYGGGCRTLFPWGDSFDYTMKLKHFGSLEGLEGIMDESAEPGPSLLEEDDRPYDLELPNFFGIQFAGDPYNYEFTLDASGNMMPKGGDGGAMICGGMGPLAGFLPAAAVYYRDGNAGELDWEEMIDFMNYRRVIRLADLEV
;
A
#
# COMPACT_ATOMS: atom_id res chain seq x y z
N MET A 1 -5.30 12.55 31.71
CA MET A 1 -4.52 11.31 31.50
C MET A 1 -5.36 10.08 31.85
N GLU A 2 -5.98 10.03 33.03
CA GLU A 2 -6.93 8.96 33.43
C GLU A 2 -8.17 8.85 32.51
N GLU A 3 -8.80 9.97 32.13
CA GLU A 3 -9.90 9.95 31.13
C GLU A 3 -9.45 9.46 29.75
N MET A 4 -8.21 9.78 29.35
CA MET A 4 -7.66 9.38 28.06
C MET A 4 -7.36 7.87 28.03
N ILE A 5 -6.80 7.35 29.13
CA ILE A 5 -6.54 5.92 29.31
C ILE A 5 -7.87 5.14 29.39
N ALA A 6 -8.89 5.65 30.08
CA ALA A 6 -10.21 5.04 30.14
C ALA A 6 -10.88 4.98 28.75
N VAL A 7 -10.83 6.06 27.98
CA VAL A 7 -11.34 6.11 26.60
C VAL A 7 -10.59 5.15 25.69
N ILE A 8 -9.27 5.01 25.86
CA ILE A 8 -8.44 4.07 25.10
C ILE A 8 -8.78 2.61 25.45
N HIS A 9 -8.93 2.27 26.73
CA HIS A 9 -9.35 0.92 27.13
C HIS A 9 -10.79 0.59 26.70
N GLU A 10 -11.72 1.55 26.80
CA GLU A 10 -13.09 1.38 26.33
C GLU A 10 -13.14 1.18 24.81
N TRP A 11 -12.31 1.93 24.07
CA TRP A 11 -12.13 1.75 22.63
C TRP A 11 -11.50 0.41 22.26
N PHE A 12 -10.50 -0.08 23.01
CA PHE A 12 -9.86 -1.40 22.80
C PHE A 12 -10.81 -2.57 23.08
N GLU A 13 -11.56 -2.50 24.18
CA GLU A 13 -12.62 -3.45 24.52
C GLU A 13 -13.74 -3.45 23.46
N GLU A 14 -14.06 -2.28 22.90
CA GLU A 14 -15.03 -2.14 21.82
C GLU A 14 -14.51 -2.73 20.50
N GLN A 15 -13.23 -2.53 20.14
CA GLN A 15 -12.64 -3.13 18.93
C GLN A 15 -12.58 -4.66 18.99
N MET A 16 -12.23 -5.23 20.15
CA MET A 16 -12.20 -6.70 20.34
C MET A 16 -13.58 -7.36 20.29
N LYS A 17 -14.66 -6.59 20.52
CA LYS A 17 -16.06 -7.06 20.48
C LYS A 17 -16.73 -6.86 19.12
N ARG A 18 -16.10 -6.15 18.18
CA ARG A 18 -16.66 -5.85 16.85
C ARG A 18 -16.38 -7.00 15.88
N ASN A 19 -17.45 -7.65 15.46
CA ASN A 19 -17.50 -8.80 14.56
C ASN A 19 -17.99 -8.43 13.15
N ASP A 20 -18.18 -7.15 12.87
CA ASP A 20 -18.57 -6.61 11.56
C ASP A 20 -17.48 -5.65 11.04
N LEU A 21 -16.65 -6.20 10.14
CA LEU A 21 -15.49 -5.54 9.54
C LEU A 21 -15.89 -4.31 8.69
N GLU A 22 -17.10 -4.30 8.12
CA GLU A 22 -17.53 -3.31 7.13
C GLU A 22 -17.89 -1.95 7.76
N LYS A 23 -18.30 -1.95 9.03
CA LYS A 23 -18.62 -0.73 9.79
C LYS A 23 -17.40 -0.10 10.46
N ALA A 24 -16.37 -0.90 10.76
CA ALA A 24 -15.10 -0.43 11.32
C ALA A 24 -14.28 0.35 10.29
N VAL A 25 -14.29 -0.10 9.03
CA VAL A 25 -13.60 0.54 7.90
C VAL A 25 -14.14 1.95 7.59
N LYS A 26 -15.42 2.23 7.89
CA LYS A 26 -16.10 3.47 7.47
C LYS A 26 -15.97 4.65 8.44
N ARG A 27 -15.20 4.57 9.55
CA ARG A 27 -15.30 5.60 10.61
C ARG A 27 -14.02 6.08 11.32
N THR A 28 -12.81 5.70 10.94
CA THR A 28 -11.60 6.23 11.60
C THR A 28 -10.74 7.06 10.66
N THR A 29 -10.66 8.36 10.93
CA THR A 29 -9.75 9.34 10.31
C THR A 29 -8.32 9.29 10.89
N LEU A 30 -7.96 8.24 11.62
CA LEU A 30 -6.63 8.03 12.19
C LEU A 30 -5.96 6.88 11.44
N GLN A 31 -5.06 7.23 10.51
CA GLN A 31 -4.31 6.32 9.65
C GLN A 31 -2.92 5.94 10.22
N MET A 32 -2.52 6.46 11.38
CA MET A 32 -1.19 6.20 11.96
C MET A 32 -1.17 6.43 13.48
N GLY A 33 -0.56 5.52 14.25
CA GLY A 33 -0.26 5.73 15.67
C GLY A 33 1.17 5.27 15.99
N ILE A 34 2.02 6.19 16.46
CA ILE A 34 3.39 5.91 16.89
C ILE A 34 3.35 5.64 18.40
N PHE A 35 3.81 4.46 18.81
CA PHE A 35 4.09 4.17 20.21
C PHE A 35 5.46 3.51 20.32
N ASN A 36 6.44 4.24 20.87
CA ASN A 36 7.81 3.78 21.18
C ASN A 36 8.34 2.73 20.17
N ASP A 37 8.77 3.21 19.01
CA ASP A 37 9.50 2.47 17.96
C ASP A 37 8.67 1.46 17.14
N ILE A 38 7.34 1.47 17.27
CA ILE A 38 6.42 0.65 16.45
C ILE A 38 5.45 1.54 15.67
N LEU A 39 5.41 1.33 14.35
CA LEU A 39 4.46 1.93 13.41
C LEU A 39 3.34 0.91 13.11
N LEU A 40 2.09 1.33 13.33
CA LEU A 40 0.89 0.58 12.97
C LEU A 40 0.19 1.30 11.81
N ASP A 41 0.34 0.78 10.59
CA ASP A 41 -0.42 1.22 9.41
C ASP A 41 -1.64 0.29 9.24
N TYR A 42 -2.83 0.88 9.28
CA TYR A 42 -4.09 0.18 9.11
C TYR A 42 -4.76 0.60 7.80
N ARG A 43 -4.69 -0.29 6.80
CA ARG A 43 -5.48 -0.21 5.57
C ARG A 43 -6.51 -1.34 5.52
N PRO A 44 -7.68 -1.15 4.89
CA PRO A 44 -8.65 -2.24 4.71
C PRO A 44 -7.99 -3.44 4.02
N GLY A 45 -7.90 -4.57 4.74
CA GLY A 45 -7.26 -5.81 4.25
C GLY A 45 -5.73 -5.87 4.37
N ARG A 46 -5.07 -4.91 5.04
CA ARG A 46 -3.63 -4.94 5.32
C ARG A 46 -3.32 -4.13 6.60
N THR A 47 -2.94 -4.82 7.67
CA THR A 47 -2.38 -4.18 8.87
C THR A 47 -0.91 -4.47 8.92
N THR A 48 -0.06 -3.44 8.76
CA THR A 48 1.39 -3.59 8.83
C THR A 48 1.96 -3.11 10.16
N VAL A 49 2.76 -3.95 10.79
CA VAL A 49 3.49 -3.64 12.04
C VAL A 49 4.99 -3.56 11.73
N ASP A 50 5.49 -2.33 11.56
CA ASP A 50 6.91 -2.09 11.35
C ASP A 50 7.59 -1.52 12.58
N SER A 51 8.83 -1.97 12.81
CA SER A 51 9.74 -1.33 13.75
C SER A 51 10.57 -0.36 12.94
N VAL A 52 10.35 0.94 13.12
CA VAL A 52 11.12 1.94 12.38
C VAL A 52 12.43 2.15 13.14
N ASP A 53 13.55 1.68 12.58
CA ASP A 53 14.85 2.23 12.96
C ASP A 53 14.97 3.59 12.26
N LEU A 54 14.60 4.65 12.99
CA LEU A 54 14.59 6.02 12.49
C LEU A 54 16.00 6.62 12.32
N GLY A 55 17.07 5.85 12.52
CA GLY A 55 18.45 6.36 12.45
C GLY A 55 18.78 7.42 13.51
N LEU A 56 17.88 7.64 14.49
CA LEU A 56 18.06 8.60 15.58
C LEU A 56 19.11 8.15 16.61
N ASP A 57 19.61 6.92 16.49
CA ASP A 57 20.62 6.34 17.38
C ASP A 57 22.06 6.61 16.94
N GLU A 58 22.30 7.23 15.77
CA GLU A 58 23.62 7.76 15.41
C GLU A 58 23.95 9.05 16.18
N GLY A 59 24.05 8.96 17.51
CA GLY A 59 24.50 10.08 18.34
C GLY A 59 24.46 9.83 19.84
N PHE A 60 23.57 8.98 20.33
CA PHE A 60 23.52 8.67 21.76
C PHE A 60 24.33 7.41 22.05
N LYS A 61 25.59 7.59 22.46
CA LYS A 61 26.27 6.58 23.29
C LYS A 61 25.49 6.44 24.60
N SER A 62 24.43 5.62 24.59
CA SER A 62 23.70 5.25 25.79
C SER A 62 24.64 4.45 26.70
N LYS A 63 25.22 5.15 27.68
CA LYS A 63 25.98 4.54 28.77
C LYS A 63 25.08 3.96 29.88
N LYS A 64 23.86 3.52 29.55
CA LYS A 64 22.97 2.89 30.54
C LYS A 64 22.53 1.52 30.05
N THR A 65 22.99 0.50 30.77
CA THR A 65 22.48 -0.87 30.67
C THR A 65 20.97 -0.87 30.89
N GLY A 66 20.23 -1.49 29.97
CA GLY A 66 18.77 -1.59 30.05
C GLY A 66 18.32 -2.27 31.37
N PRO A 67 17.10 -1.98 31.86
CA PRO A 67 16.63 -2.50 33.14
C PRO A 67 16.58 -4.04 33.18
N PHE A 68 16.24 -4.69 32.06
CA PHE A 68 15.93 -6.14 32.01
C PHE A 68 17.05 -7.03 31.45
N THR A 69 18.00 -6.47 30.70
CA THR A 69 19.06 -7.25 30.04
C THR A 69 20.45 -6.76 30.42
N GLU A 70 21.38 -7.70 30.49
CA GLU A 70 22.82 -7.47 30.49
C GLU A 70 23.33 -7.63 29.06
N GLU A 71 23.99 -6.60 28.56
CA GLU A 71 24.61 -6.59 27.25
C GLU A 71 26.04 -7.13 27.35
N GLN A 72 26.33 -8.19 26.60
CA GLN A 72 27.68 -8.68 26.35
C GLN A 72 28.11 -8.24 24.94
N PRO A 73 28.95 -7.20 24.83
CA PRO A 73 29.39 -6.72 23.52
C PRO A 73 30.29 -7.75 22.85
N SER A 74 30.02 -8.04 21.58
CA SER A 74 30.83 -8.93 20.74
C SER A 74 31.57 -8.11 19.68
N ALA A 75 32.88 -8.34 19.54
CA ALA A 75 33.70 -7.63 18.56
C ALA A 75 33.52 -8.15 17.11
N TYR A 76 32.81 -9.26 16.93
CA TYR A 76 32.73 -9.98 15.65
C TYR A 76 31.31 -10.44 15.27
N SER A 77 30.28 -10.08 16.05
CA SER A 77 28.86 -10.37 15.82
C SER A 77 27.97 -9.40 16.59
N ALA A 78 26.65 -9.44 16.38
CA ALA A 78 25.69 -8.64 17.13
C ALA A 78 25.83 -8.86 18.65
N ASN A 79 25.56 -7.81 19.44
CA ASN A 79 25.66 -7.85 20.90
C ASN A 79 24.73 -8.94 21.47
N VAL A 80 25.24 -9.69 22.43
CA VAL A 80 24.49 -10.78 23.07
C VAL A 80 23.83 -10.23 24.32
N TYR A 81 22.51 -10.19 24.33
CA TYR A 81 21.73 -9.74 25.49
C TYR A 81 21.27 -10.95 26.30
N THR A 82 21.58 -10.94 27.60
CA THR A 82 21.16 -11.96 28.57
C THR A 82 20.22 -11.37 29.60
N LEU A 83 19.12 -12.07 29.90
CA LEU A 83 18.15 -11.61 30.90
C LEU A 83 18.81 -11.56 32.28
N LYS A 84 18.58 -10.49 33.05
CA LYS A 84 19.10 -10.40 34.42
C LYS A 84 18.42 -11.44 35.32
N PRO A 85 19.14 -12.07 36.27
CA PRO A 85 18.56 -13.02 37.20
C PRO A 85 17.45 -12.37 38.04
N GLY A 86 16.22 -12.91 38.00
CA GLY A 86 15.07 -12.40 38.76
C GLY A 86 14.28 -11.28 38.10
N ALA A 87 14.56 -10.93 36.85
CA ALA A 87 13.74 -9.98 36.10
C ALA A 87 12.33 -10.55 35.85
N SER A 88 11.32 -9.91 36.45
CA SER A 88 9.88 -10.16 36.27
C SER A 88 9.23 -8.83 35.87
N LEU A 89 8.26 -8.86 34.93
CA LEU A 89 7.44 -7.69 34.60
C LEU A 89 6.15 -7.61 35.43
N GLU A 90 5.85 -8.65 36.20
CA GLU A 90 4.79 -8.63 37.21
C GLU A 90 5.47 -8.50 38.58
N GLU A 91 5.44 -7.30 39.17
CA GLU A 91 5.81 -7.12 40.58
C GLU A 91 4.62 -7.51 41.46
N ASP A 92 4.76 -8.61 42.21
CA ASP A 92 3.78 -9.06 43.22
C ASP A 92 3.71 -8.12 44.45
N ASP A 93 4.60 -7.12 44.56
CA ASP A 93 4.77 -6.25 45.75
C ASP A 93 4.42 -4.77 45.49
N ALA A 94 3.40 -4.46 44.69
CA ALA A 94 2.95 -3.08 44.48
C ALA A 94 2.00 -2.59 45.61
N HIS A 95 2.40 -1.53 46.31
CA HIS A 95 1.65 -0.96 47.45
C HIS A 95 0.64 0.15 47.05
N SER A 96 0.40 0.39 45.76
CA SER A 96 -0.69 1.28 45.31
C SER A 96 -1.27 0.92 43.94
N GLU A 97 -2.52 1.32 43.69
CA GLU A 97 -3.20 1.12 42.40
C GLU A 97 -2.52 1.84 41.21
N HIS A 98 -1.73 2.89 41.47
CA HIS A 98 -0.97 3.61 40.44
C HIS A 98 0.19 2.79 39.87
N GLU A 99 0.79 1.86 40.63
CA GLU A 99 1.90 1.02 40.14
C GLU A 99 1.40 -0.17 39.29
N LYS A 100 0.15 -0.62 39.50
CA LYS A 100 -0.48 -1.66 38.66
C LYS A 100 -0.82 -1.19 37.24
N GLN A 101 -0.94 0.12 37.01
CA GLN A 101 -1.27 0.70 35.70
C GLN A 101 -0.08 0.79 34.73
N ALA A 102 1.15 0.49 35.16
CA ALA A 102 2.34 0.50 34.33
C ALA A 102 2.54 -0.78 33.47
N ALA A 103 1.58 -1.73 33.48
CA ALA A 103 1.57 -2.96 32.67
C ALA A 103 1.32 -2.76 31.15
N GLN A 104 1.61 -1.56 30.64
CA GLN A 104 1.22 -1.09 29.29
C GLN A 104 2.03 -1.66 28.10
N PRO A 105 3.31 -2.09 28.20
CA PRO A 105 4.07 -2.51 27.02
C PRO A 105 3.76 -3.92 26.49
N ILE A 106 3.40 -4.87 27.36
CA ILE A 106 3.25 -6.28 26.96
C ILE A 106 1.93 -6.51 26.21
N ASP A 107 0.88 -5.78 26.56
CA ASP A 107 -0.41 -5.89 25.89
C ASP A 107 -0.34 -5.40 24.44
N LEU A 108 0.43 -4.35 24.18
CA LEU A 108 0.72 -3.87 22.82
C LEU A 108 1.53 -4.90 22.03
N LEU A 109 2.54 -5.53 22.65
CA LEU A 109 3.33 -6.60 22.03
C LEU A 109 2.46 -7.82 21.69
N LEU A 110 1.54 -8.20 22.57
CA LEU A 110 0.60 -9.30 22.35
C LEU A 110 -0.40 -8.97 21.25
N TYR A 111 -0.92 -7.74 21.21
CA TYR A 111 -1.80 -7.27 20.13
C TYR A 111 -1.08 -7.30 18.78
N ALA A 112 0.12 -6.73 18.71
CA ALA A 112 0.95 -6.75 17.50
C ALA A 112 1.21 -8.20 17.04
N ALA A 113 1.50 -9.11 17.98
CA ALA A 113 1.68 -10.52 17.66
C ALA A 113 0.42 -11.14 17.04
N VAL A 114 -0.77 -10.89 17.59
CA VAL A 114 -2.04 -11.40 17.05
C VAL A 114 -2.34 -10.80 15.68
N MET A 115 -2.12 -9.51 15.48
CA MET A 115 -2.32 -8.85 14.18
C MET A 115 -1.42 -9.48 13.10
N VAL A 116 -0.14 -9.70 13.42
CA VAL A 116 0.82 -10.33 12.51
C VAL A 116 0.45 -11.79 12.24
N LEU A 117 -0.01 -12.54 13.24
CA LEU A 117 -0.34 -13.95 13.04
C LEU A 117 -1.63 -14.17 12.25
N ARG A 118 -2.63 -13.29 12.43
CA ARG A 118 -3.93 -13.39 11.76
C ARG A 118 -3.97 -12.75 10.39
N TYR A 119 -3.39 -11.56 10.24
CA TYR A 119 -3.65 -10.71 9.07
C TYR A 119 -2.43 -10.49 8.17
N GLU A 120 -1.21 -10.78 8.66
CA GLU A 120 -0.02 -10.59 7.85
C GLU A 120 0.36 -11.84 7.02
N PRO A 121 1.11 -11.64 5.91
CA PRO A 121 1.60 -12.73 5.07
C PRO A 121 2.42 -13.77 5.83
N SER A 122 2.49 -14.99 5.28
CA SER A 122 3.15 -16.13 5.93
C SER A 122 4.61 -15.91 6.33
N TYR A 123 5.34 -15.00 5.66
CA TYR A 123 6.73 -14.67 5.99
C TYR A 123 6.87 -13.75 7.21
N SER A 124 5.82 -13.02 7.58
CA SER A 124 5.78 -12.19 8.80
C SER A 124 5.35 -12.99 10.03
N LYS A 125 4.67 -14.13 9.84
CA LYS A 125 4.21 -15.01 10.93
C LYS A 125 5.32 -15.44 11.92
N PRO A 126 6.56 -15.73 11.48
CA PRO A 126 7.69 -15.94 12.40
C PRO A 126 7.94 -14.76 13.35
N LYS A 127 7.80 -13.50 12.90
CA LYS A 127 7.96 -12.29 13.73
C LYS A 127 6.88 -12.22 14.81
N GLY A 128 5.62 -12.47 14.46
CA GLY A 128 4.52 -12.57 15.42
C GLY A 128 4.71 -13.70 16.44
N LEU A 129 5.22 -14.86 16.02
CA LEU A 129 5.60 -15.95 16.92
C LEU A 129 6.72 -15.54 17.89
N THR A 130 7.74 -14.84 17.39
CA THR A 130 8.84 -14.32 18.22
C THR A 130 8.31 -13.37 19.29
N PHE A 131 7.35 -12.50 18.97
CA PHE A 131 6.73 -11.62 19.95
C PHE A 131 5.99 -12.38 21.06
N LEU A 132 5.22 -13.43 20.73
CA LEU A 132 4.58 -14.28 21.73
C LEU A 132 5.61 -15.02 22.61
N GLU A 133 6.68 -15.56 22.00
CA GLU A 133 7.70 -16.29 22.75
C GLU A 133 8.51 -15.37 23.68
N LEU A 134 8.82 -14.14 23.24
CA LEU A 134 9.44 -13.12 24.08
C LEU A 134 8.52 -12.71 25.23
N ALA A 135 7.24 -12.45 24.96
CA ALA A 135 6.25 -12.12 26.00
C ALA A 135 6.12 -13.25 27.03
N LYS A 136 6.17 -14.52 26.58
CA LYS A 136 6.19 -15.70 27.45
C LYS A 136 7.48 -15.80 28.27
N GLN A 137 8.64 -15.53 27.68
CA GLN A 137 9.92 -15.51 28.41
C GLN A 137 9.96 -14.42 29.48
N LEU A 138 9.23 -13.33 29.26
CA LEU A 138 9.07 -12.22 30.20
C LEU A 138 7.98 -12.49 31.27
N GLY A 139 7.38 -13.69 31.29
CA GLY A 139 6.43 -14.12 32.32
C GLY A 139 4.95 -13.94 31.98
N SER A 140 4.58 -13.51 30.76
CA SER A 140 3.18 -13.28 30.41
C SER A 140 2.35 -14.57 30.39
N SER A 141 1.43 -14.69 31.35
CA SER A 141 0.42 -15.74 31.37
C SER A 141 -0.52 -15.68 30.16
N CYS A 142 -0.79 -14.47 29.65
CA CYS A 142 -1.60 -14.24 28.46
C CYS A 142 -0.93 -14.78 27.19
N ALA A 143 0.38 -14.56 27.01
CA ALA A 143 1.15 -15.15 25.90
C ALA A 143 1.08 -16.68 25.90
N VAL A 144 1.26 -17.30 27.07
CA VAL A 144 1.16 -18.75 27.24
C VAL A 144 -0.22 -19.26 26.84
N ARG A 145 -1.30 -18.54 27.23
CA ARG A 145 -2.67 -18.86 26.84
C ARG A 145 -2.89 -18.70 25.34
N MET A 146 -2.44 -17.61 24.73
CA MET A 146 -2.54 -17.38 23.27
C MET A 146 -1.91 -18.51 22.46
N MET A 147 -0.75 -19.01 22.91
CA MET A 147 -0.06 -20.11 22.23
C MET A 147 -0.77 -21.47 22.36
N THR A 148 -1.66 -21.65 23.35
CA THR A 148 -2.25 -22.96 23.68
C THR A 148 -3.76 -23.01 23.49
N GLU A 149 -4.49 -22.02 23.99
CA GLU A 149 -5.95 -21.91 24.00
C GLU A 149 -6.47 -20.79 23.07
N GLY A 150 -5.59 -19.90 22.58
CA GLY A 150 -5.99 -18.77 21.73
C GLY A 150 -6.20 -17.48 22.52
N SER A 151 -6.81 -16.49 21.88
CA SER A 151 -6.90 -15.11 22.42
C SER A 151 -7.65 -15.02 23.75
N GLY A 152 -8.60 -15.92 23.96
CA GLY A 152 -9.58 -15.86 25.06
C GLY A 152 -10.94 -15.30 24.64
N THR A 153 -11.14 -14.97 23.35
CA THR A 153 -12.44 -14.52 22.80
C THR A 153 -13.52 -15.58 22.91
N TYR A 154 -13.16 -16.86 22.80
CA TYR A 154 -14.10 -17.99 22.82
C TYR A 154 -14.06 -18.70 24.16
N ALA A 155 -15.24 -19.14 24.63
CA ALA A 155 -15.35 -19.93 25.84
C ALA A 155 -14.57 -21.25 25.70
N LYS A 156 -13.98 -21.75 26.79
CA LYS A 156 -13.13 -22.95 26.76
C LYS A 156 -13.88 -24.17 26.24
N GLU A 157 -15.17 -24.26 26.53
CA GLU A 157 -16.07 -25.33 26.08
C GLU A 157 -16.38 -25.24 24.58
N ASP A 158 -16.22 -24.05 23.98
CA ASP A 158 -16.45 -23.81 22.56
C ASP A 158 -15.23 -24.14 21.70
N ILE A 159 -14.02 -23.99 22.25
CA ILE A 159 -12.76 -24.30 21.57
C ILE A 159 -12.16 -25.65 21.94
N HIS A 160 -12.59 -26.28 23.04
CA HIS A 160 -12.10 -27.59 23.46
C HIS A 160 -13.26 -28.55 23.77
N VAL A 161 -13.42 -29.57 22.94
CA VAL A 161 -14.44 -30.60 23.12
C VAL A 161 -13.78 -31.98 23.04
N LYS A 162 -14.09 -32.86 23.98
CA LYS A 162 -13.53 -34.21 24.04
C LYS A 162 -14.55 -35.23 24.50
N ASN A 163 -14.71 -36.30 23.73
CA ASN A 163 -15.56 -37.44 24.08
C ASN A 163 -14.96 -38.75 23.52
N GLU A 164 -15.76 -39.82 23.51
CA GLU A 164 -15.31 -41.14 23.03
C GLU A 164 -15.07 -41.21 21.52
N LEU A 165 -15.72 -40.34 20.73
CA LEU A 165 -15.68 -40.36 19.27
C LEU A 165 -14.61 -39.41 18.72
N VAL A 166 -14.43 -38.26 19.38
CA VAL A 166 -13.67 -37.13 18.84
C VAL A 166 -13.01 -36.29 19.93
N GLU A 167 -11.97 -35.56 19.53
CA GLU A 167 -11.37 -34.48 20.31
C GLU A 167 -11.06 -33.30 19.38
N PHE A 168 -11.55 -32.12 19.73
CA PHE A 168 -11.41 -30.89 18.96
C PHE A 168 -10.68 -29.84 19.80
N THR A 169 -9.74 -29.14 19.16
CA THR A 169 -9.13 -27.94 19.73
C THR A 169 -9.04 -26.84 18.68
N ALA A 170 -9.57 -25.66 18.95
CA ALA A 170 -9.46 -24.50 18.08
C ALA A 170 -8.58 -23.41 18.72
N ASN A 171 -7.82 -22.70 17.90
CA ASN A 171 -7.02 -21.55 18.30
C ASN A 171 -7.18 -20.47 17.22
N ASP A 172 -7.80 -19.36 17.59
CA ASP A 172 -8.14 -18.25 16.69
C ASP A 172 -6.92 -17.37 16.36
N VAL A 173 -5.94 -17.26 17.25
CA VAL A 173 -4.67 -16.55 17.01
C VAL A 173 -3.92 -17.15 15.82
N PHE A 174 -3.88 -18.49 15.74
CA PHE A 174 -3.26 -19.19 14.61
C PHE A 174 -4.23 -19.57 13.50
N SER A 175 -5.51 -19.23 13.62
CA SER A 175 -6.58 -19.66 12.72
C SER A 175 -6.51 -21.17 12.44
N MET A 176 -6.41 -21.98 13.49
CA MET A 176 -6.12 -23.42 13.41
C MET A 176 -7.17 -24.22 14.16
N ILE A 177 -7.73 -25.24 13.51
CA ILE A 177 -8.62 -26.23 14.09
C ILE A 177 -7.94 -27.59 14.04
N THR A 178 -7.67 -28.19 15.19
CA THR A 178 -7.17 -29.56 15.28
C THR A 178 -8.32 -30.51 15.54
N ILE A 179 -8.45 -31.52 14.68
CA ILE A 179 -9.52 -32.51 14.73
C ILE A 179 -8.88 -33.87 14.92
N ASN A 180 -9.25 -34.57 15.99
CA ASN A 180 -8.82 -35.93 16.28
C ASN A 180 -10.01 -36.87 16.24
N ILE A 181 -10.13 -37.63 15.17
CA ILE A 181 -11.16 -38.65 14.97
C ILE A 181 -10.70 -39.94 15.67
N ARG A 182 -11.38 -40.34 16.75
CA ARG A 182 -11.04 -41.53 17.54
C ARG A 182 -11.76 -42.78 17.02
N LYS A 183 -12.99 -42.61 16.54
CA LYS A 183 -13.78 -43.66 15.87
C LYS A 183 -14.19 -43.19 14.48
N GLU A 184 -13.87 -43.97 13.46
CA GLU A 184 -14.17 -43.65 12.06
C GLU A 184 -15.64 -44.04 11.75
N GLU A 185 -16.56 -43.18 12.17
CA GLU A 185 -18.00 -43.36 11.96
C GLU A 185 -18.69 -42.02 11.69
N ALA A 186 -19.86 -42.03 11.06
CA ALA A 186 -20.56 -40.82 10.64
C ALA A 186 -20.76 -39.81 11.78
N ALA A 187 -21.14 -40.29 12.98
CA ALA A 187 -21.36 -39.45 14.16
C ALA A 187 -20.12 -38.65 14.58
N ALA A 188 -18.90 -39.17 14.36
CA ALA A 188 -17.67 -38.46 14.67
C ALA A 188 -17.44 -37.27 13.72
N TYR A 189 -17.67 -37.49 12.42
CA TYR A 189 -17.52 -36.45 11.40
C TYR A 189 -18.65 -35.41 11.47
N GLU A 190 -19.88 -35.81 11.80
CA GLU A 190 -20.99 -34.91 12.09
C GLU A 190 -20.62 -33.92 13.21
N GLN A 191 -20.13 -34.43 14.34
CA GLN A 191 -19.70 -33.59 15.47
C GLN A 191 -18.57 -32.64 15.08
N ALA A 192 -17.65 -33.07 14.22
CA ALA A 192 -16.56 -32.24 13.75
C ALA A 192 -17.04 -31.10 12.84
N ILE A 193 -17.96 -31.39 11.91
CA ILE A 193 -18.55 -30.37 11.03
C ILE A 193 -19.39 -29.39 11.84
N ALA A 194 -20.23 -29.89 12.75
CA ALA A 194 -21.05 -29.05 13.64
C ALA A 194 -20.19 -28.15 14.54
N PHE A 195 -19.05 -28.65 15.03
CA PHE A 195 -18.09 -27.86 15.78
C PHE A 195 -17.53 -26.69 14.97
N ILE A 196 -17.13 -26.94 13.72
CA ILE A 196 -16.62 -25.90 12.81
C ILE A 196 -17.71 -24.87 12.51
N ILE A 197 -18.92 -25.32 12.15
CA ILE A 197 -20.06 -24.43 11.86
C ILE A 197 -20.33 -23.50 13.05
N ARG A 198 -20.36 -24.05 14.26
CA ARG A 198 -20.59 -23.28 15.48
C ARG A 198 -19.52 -22.20 15.67
N LEU A 199 -18.25 -22.53 15.45
CA LEU A 199 -17.15 -21.56 15.54
C LEU A 199 -17.28 -20.47 14.47
N LEU A 200 -17.57 -20.83 13.21
CA LEU A 200 -17.75 -19.86 12.12
C LEU A 200 -18.91 -18.89 12.42
N LYS A 201 -20.04 -19.40 12.92
CA LYS A 201 -21.18 -18.59 13.36
C LYS A 201 -20.85 -17.65 14.53
N GLN A 202 -19.84 -17.98 15.34
CA GLN A 202 -19.33 -17.14 16.42
C GLN A 202 -18.25 -16.15 15.95
N GLY A 203 -17.90 -16.12 14.66
CA GLY A 203 -16.90 -15.20 14.10
C GLY A 203 -15.47 -15.74 14.06
N PHE A 204 -15.29 -17.07 14.14
CA PHE A 204 -13.98 -17.68 13.97
C PHE A 204 -13.43 -17.39 12.56
N PRO A 205 -12.10 -17.16 12.40
CA PRO A 205 -11.51 -16.89 11.10
C PRO A 205 -11.96 -17.90 10.03
N LYS A 206 -12.49 -17.41 8.91
CA LYS A 206 -12.96 -18.26 7.80
C LYS A 206 -11.80 -18.88 7.02
N SER A 207 -10.66 -18.21 6.99
CA SER A 207 -9.36 -18.67 6.45
C SER A 207 -8.58 -19.56 7.43
N TYR A 208 -9.26 -20.55 8.05
CA TYR A 208 -8.64 -21.45 9.03
C TYR A 208 -7.98 -22.70 8.39
N LYS A 209 -7.02 -23.29 9.11
CA LYS A 209 -6.37 -24.56 8.74
C LYS A 209 -6.88 -25.71 9.58
N ILE A 210 -7.11 -26.87 8.95
CA ILE A 210 -7.41 -28.11 9.68
C ILE A 210 -6.12 -28.91 9.87
N LYS A 211 -5.83 -29.30 11.11
CA LYS A 211 -4.84 -30.31 11.45
C LYS A 211 -5.56 -31.59 11.84
N LEU A 212 -5.52 -32.60 10.97
CA LEU A 212 -6.34 -33.80 11.11
C LEU A 212 -5.54 -34.99 11.64
N LYS A 213 -5.98 -35.57 12.75
CA LYS A 213 -5.57 -36.90 13.21
C LYS A 213 -6.71 -37.87 12.95
N SER A 214 -6.55 -38.72 11.95
CA SER A 214 -7.51 -39.76 11.57
C SER A 214 -6.72 -40.98 11.08
N SER A 215 -7.30 -42.17 11.26
CA SER A 215 -6.73 -43.43 10.78
C SER A 215 -6.95 -43.63 9.28
N VAL A 216 -7.95 -42.96 8.70
CA VAL A 216 -8.32 -43.03 7.29
C VAL A 216 -7.55 -41.98 6.48
N LYS A 217 -6.92 -42.42 5.39
CA LYS A 217 -6.13 -41.59 4.47
C LYS A 217 -6.67 -41.66 3.05
N GLN A 218 -7.83 -41.05 2.82
CA GLN A 218 -8.39 -40.88 1.48
C GLN A 218 -8.38 -39.41 1.05
N TYR A 219 -8.40 -39.22 -0.27
CA TYR A 219 -8.44 -37.93 -0.94
C TYR A 219 -9.37 -38.05 -2.14
N LEU A 220 -10.03 -36.98 -2.50
CA LEU A 220 -10.82 -36.92 -3.73
C LEU A 220 -9.87 -36.99 -4.94
N PRO A 221 -10.23 -37.71 -6.01
CA PRO A 221 -9.39 -37.86 -7.20
C PRO A 221 -9.44 -36.61 -8.11
N ILE A 222 -9.21 -35.43 -7.53
CA ILE A 222 -9.22 -34.14 -8.22
C ILE A 222 -7.78 -33.78 -8.59
N LYS A 223 -7.49 -33.74 -9.89
CA LYS A 223 -6.15 -33.39 -10.40
C LYS A 223 -5.83 -31.93 -10.06
N GLY A 224 -4.65 -31.67 -9.51
CA GLY A 224 -4.18 -30.31 -9.15
C GLY A 224 -4.48 -29.92 -7.70
N LEU A 225 -5.41 -30.58 -7.02
CA LEU A 225 -5.75 -30.26 -5.64
C LEU A 225 -4.65 -30.71 -4.67
N ALA A 226 -4.22 -29.80 -3.79
CA ALA A 226 -3.23 -30.10 -2.76
C ALA A 226 -3.73 -31.20 -1.81
N LYS A 227 -2.84 -32.12 -1.43
CA LYS A 227 -3.14 -33.19 -0.47
C LYS A 227 -2.96 -32.68 0.96
N SER A 228 -3.85 -31.80 1.41
CA SER A 228 -3.85 -31.21 2.75
C SER A 228 -4.68 -32.04 3.75
N ASP A 229 -4.51 -31.75 5.04
CA ASP A 229 -5.32 -32.34 6.11
C ASP A 229 -6.79 -31.87 6.03
N THR A 230 -7.03 -30.63 5.58
CA THR A 230 -8.37 -30.11 5.25
C THR A 230 -9.04 -30.93 4.15
N HIS A 231 -8.33 -31.17 3.04
CA HIS A 231 -8.82 -32.03 1.97
C HIS A 231 -9.11 -33.45 2.49
N ARG A 232 -8.20 -34.04 3.29
CA ARG A 232 -8.43 -35.36 3.88
C ARG A 232 -9.68 -35.38 4.78
N PHE A 233 -9.90 -34.35 5.58
CA PHE A 233 -11.08 -34.27 6.46
C PHE A 233 -12.38 -34.32 5.65
N PHE A 234 -12.52 -33.45 4.65
CA PHE A 234 -13.73 -33.40 3.83
C PHE A 234 -13.88 -34.64 2.93
N ALA A 235 -12.77 -35.18 2.41
CA ALA A 235 -12.80 -36.45 1.68
C ALA A 235 -13.27 -37.61 2.57
N ASN A 236 -12.85 -37.65 3.85
CA ASN A 236 -13.31 -38.63 4.82
C ASN A 236 -14.81 -38.46 5.15
N ALA A 237 -15.26 -37.22 5.37
CA ALA A 237 -16.67 -36.92 5.67
C ALA A 237 -17.60 -37.28 4.50
N LEU A 238 -17.18 -37.01 3.25
CA LEU A 238 -17.96 -37.32 2.04
C LEU A 238 -18.21 -38.81 1.80
N ALA A 239 -17.52 -39.71 2.52
CA ALA A 239 -17.81 -41.15 2.47
C ALA A 239 -19.12 -41.54 3.18
N TYR A 240 -19.71 -40.63 3.97
CA TYR A 240 -20.96 -40.83 4.71
C TYR A 240 -22.09 -39.97 4.09
N PRO A 241 -22.99 -40.55 3.27
CA PRO A 241 -24.04 -39.80 2.59
C PRO A 241 -24.97 -39.01 3.53
N GLU A 242 -25.17 -39.50 4.76
CA GLU A 242 -25.96 -38.85 5.80
C GLU A 242 -25.41 -37.48 6.24
N LEU A 243 -24.14 -37.19 5.97
CA LEU A 243 -23.50 -35.91 6.33
C LEU A 243 -23.71 -34.80 5.29
N ALA A 244 -24.34 -35.09 4.16
CA ALA A 244 -24.54 -34.11 3.09
C ALA A 244 -25.22 -32.80 3.56
N PRO A 245 -26.26 -32.81 4.42
CA PRO A 245 -26.87 -31.56 4.91
C PRO A 245 -25.92 -30.71 5.74
N PHE A 246 -25.07 -31.35 6.57
CA PHE A 246 -24.09 -30.66 7.40
C PHE A 246 -22.95 -30.06 6.56
N LEU A 247 -22.53 -30.74 5.50
CA LEU A 247 -21.52 -30.23 4.57
C LEU A 247 -22.03 -29.04 3.76
N GLU A 248 -23.32 -29.05 3.38
CA GLU A 248 -23.95 -27.89 2.74
C GLU A 248 -24.01 -26.69 3.69
N GLU A 249 -24.45 -26.89 4.94
CA GLU A 249 -24.49 -25.84 5.94
C GLU A 249 -23.09 -25.27 6.19
N TYR A 250 -22.09 -26.14 6.36
CA TYR A 250 -20.70 -25.74 6.47
C TYR A 250 -20.25 -24.88 5.29
N ALA A 251 -20.52 -25.29 4.05
CA ALA A 251 -20.08 -24.54 2.87
C ALA A 251 -20.70 -23.13 2.83
N ARG A 252 -21.97 -22.98 3.24
CA ARG A 252 -22.64 -21.67 3.30
C ARG A 252 -22.04 -20.75 4.36
N GLU A 253 -21.63 -21.29 5.50
CA GLU A 253 -21.03 -20.52 6.60
C GLU A 253 -19.55 -20.19 6.33
N ALA A 254 -18.84 -21.13 5.68
CA ALA A 254 -17.41 -21.01 5.45
C ALA A 254 -17.07 -20.12 4.26
N ILE A 255 -17.87 -20.12 3.18
CA ILE A 255 -17.60 -19.39 1.94
C ILE A 255 -18.12 -17.95 2.04
N GLU A 256 -17.24 -16.99 1.78
CA GLU A 256 -17.51 -15.56 1.78
C GLU A 256 -16.86 -14.90 0.57
N GLU A 257 -17.54 -13.90 0.03
CA GLU A 257 -17.01 -13.10 -1.07
C GLU A 257 -15.79 -12.30 -0.56
N PHE A 258 -14.71 -12.30 -1.33
CA PHE A 258 -13.43 -11.61 -1.03
C PHE A 258 -12.58 -12.20 0.11
N GLU A 259 -13.04 -13.23 0.81
CA GLU A 259 -12.21 -13.94 1.79
C GLU A 259 -11.13 -14.80 1.08
N PHE A 260 -9.89 -14.73 1.58
CA PHE A 260 -8.76 -15.45 1.00
C PHE A 260 -8.58 -16.82 1.63
N TYR A 261 -9.12 -17.85 0.98
CA TYR A 261 -8.88 -19.25 1.37
C TYR A 261 -7.57 -19.73 0.78
N GLU A 262 -6.64 -20.18 1.63
CA GLU A 262 -5.30 -20.60 1.21
C GLU A 262 -5.26 -21.87 0.31
N ASP A 263 -6.38 -22.34 -0.28
CA ASP A 263 -6.53 -23.70 -0.85
C ASP A 263 -7.24 -23.87 -2.24
N THR A 264 -7.47 -22.85 -3.12
CA THR A 264 -7.94 -23.07 -4.54
C THR A 264 -7.43 -22.04 -5.57
N GLU A 265 -7.65 -22.24 -6.90
CA GLU A 265 -6.67 -21.88 -7.96
C GLU A 265 -7.04 -20.85 -9.07
N VAL A 266 -8.28 -20.37 -9.30
CA VAL A 266 -8.57 -19.59 -10.55
C VAL A 266 -9.03 -18.13 -10.35
N ALA A 267 -9.73 -17.79 -9.26
CA ALA A 267 -9.84 -16.38 -8.84
C ALA A 267 -8.49 -15.84 -8.31
N CYS A 268 -7.58 -16.77 -8.00
CA CYS A 268 -6.37 -16.52 -7.27
C CYS A 268 -5.29 -15.83 -8.10
N LEU A 269 -5.30 -15.93 -9.43
CA LEU A 269 -4.25 -15.32 -10.28
C LEU A 269 -4.18 -13.79 -10.21
N ARG A 270 -5.31 -13.11 -10.02
CA ARG A 270 -5.35 -11.64 -9.86
C ARG A 270 -4.84 -11.16 -8.50
N ARG A 271 -4.82 -12.05 -7.50
CA ARG A 271 -4.44 -11.78 -6.11
C ARG A 271 -3.29 -12.69 -5.63
N SER A 272 -2.59 -13.32 -6.57
CA SER A 272 -1.49 -14.24 -6.29
C SER A 272 -0.26 -13.45 -5.87
N THR A 273 0.50 -14.00 -4.92
CA THR A 273 1.86 -13.53 -4.69
C THR A 273 2.78 -14.02 -5.80
N ASP A 274 3.92 -13.36 -5.97
CA ASP A 274 4.96 -13.69 -6.96
C ASP A 274 5.49 -15.14 -6.85
N TYR A 275 5.16 -15.83 -5.75
CA TYR A 275 5.53 -17.20 -5.49
C TYR A 275 4.63 -18.25 -6.16
N LEU A 276 3.42 -17.90 -6.62
CA LEU A 276 2.59 -18.82 -7.39
C LEU A 276 3.21 -19.02 -8.79
N LYS A 277 3.53 -20.26 -9.15
CA LYS A 277 3.99 -20.63 -10.50
C LYS A 277 3.05 -21.67 -11.09
N LEU A 278 2.26 -21.28 -12.08
CA LEU A 278 1.38 -22.17 -12.82
C LEU A 278 2.11 -22.82 -13.98
N LYS A 279 2.06 -24.16 -14.03
CA LYS A 279 2.63 -24.95 -15.14
C LYS A 279 1.61 -25.19 -16.24
N ILE A 280 0.95 -24.12 -16.70
CA ILE A 280 -0.10 -24.18 -17.74
C ILE A 280 0.37 -23.66 -19.12
N GLN A 281 1.66 -23.36 -19.25
CA GLN A 281 2.26 -22.89 -20.50
C GLN A 281 2.03 -23.85 -21.69
N PRO A 282 2.14 -25.19 -21.54
CA PRO A 282 1.86 -26.11 -22.64
C PRO A 282 0.43 -26.03 -23.17
N GLU A 283 -0.54 -25.74 -22.32
CA GLU A 283 -1.94 -25.58 -22.68
C GLU A 283 -2.19 -24.25 -23.41
N LEU A 284 -1.44 -23.21 -23.05
CA LEU A 284 -1.46 -21.89 -23.68
C LEU A 284 -0.60 -21.83 -24.95
N GLU A 285 -0.01 -22.95 -25.40
CA GLU A 285 0.53 -23.12 -26.77
C GLU A 285 -0.59 -23.14 -27.83
N ASN A 286 -1.81 -23.52 -27.45
CA ASN A 286 -2.96 -23.52 -28.36
C ASN A 286 -3.60 -22.12 -28.43
N GLU A 287 -3.72 -21.57 -29.65
CA GLU A 287 -4.32 -20.24 -29.91
C GLU A 287 -5.78 -20.14 -29.41
N GLU A 288 -6.58 -21.19 -29.54
CA GLU A 288 -7.99 -21.22 -29.11
C GLU A 288 -8.14 -21.17 -27.58
N LYS A 289 -7.08 -21.55 -26.84
CA LYS A 289 -7.03 -21.47 -25.38
C LYS A 289 -6.38 -20.17 -24.89
N LEU A 290 -5.47 -19.61 -25.68
CA LEU A 290 -4.80 -18.34 -25.38
C LEU A 290 -5.74 -17.14 -25.60
N GLU A 291 -6.56 -17.18 -26.65
CA GLU A 291 -7.45 -16.07 -27.02
C GLU A 291 -8.47 -15.68 -25.93
N PRO A 292 -9.16 -16.61 -25.26
CA PRO A 292 -10.04 -16.28 -24.13
C PRO A 292 -9.31 -15.62 -22.96
N LEU A 293 -8.08 -16.04 -22.66
CA LEU A 293 -7.26 -15.44 -21.60
C LEU A 293 -6.90 -14.00 -21.95
N VAL A 294 -6.41 -13.75 -23.17
CA VAL A 294 -6.08 -12.41 -23.67
C VAL A 294 -7.31 -11.49 -23.63
N LYS A 295 -8.49 -12.00 -24.02
CA LYS A 295 -9.74 -11.24 -24.02
C LYS A 295 -10.16 -10.80 -22.61
N GLN A 296 -9.86 -11.59 -21.58
CA GLN A 296 -10.13 -11.21 -20.19
C GLN A 296 -9.09 -10.24 -19.67
N LEU A 297 -7.81 -10.44 -19.99
CA LEU A 297 -6.71 -9.55 -19.56
C LEU A 297 -6.85 -8.14 -20.14
N ARG A 298 -7.32 -8.00 -21.38
CA ARG A 298 -7.54 -6.68 -22.02
C ARG A 298 -8.57 -5.78 -21.33
N LYS A 299 -9.35 -6.32 -20.39
CA LYS A 299 -10.34 -5.56 -19.60
C LYS A 299 -9.80 -5.06 -18.27
N LEU A 300 -8.53 -5.35 -17.97
CA LEU A 300 -7.90 -5.06 -16.68
C LEU A 300 -6.91 -3.90 -16.82
N GLU A 301 -6.66 -3.23 -15.72
CA GLU A 301 -5.61 -2.19 -15.66
C GLU A 301 -4.21 -2.80 -15.84
N PRO A 302 -3.22 -2.05 -16.36
CA PRO A 302 -1.90 -2.58 -16.71
C PRO A 302 -1.20 -3.35 -15.58
N TYR A 303 -1.30 -2.88 -14.33
CA TYR A 303 -0.70 -3.52 -13.16
C TYR A 303 -1.41 -4.84 -12.79
N GLU A 304 -2.71 -4.97 -13.07
CA GLU A 304 -3.47 -6.19 -12.85
C GLU A 304 -3.15 -7.25 -13.92
N VAL A 305 -2.90 -6.80 -15.15
CA VAL A 305 -2.45 -7.67 -16.24
C VAL A 305 -1.10 -8.28 -15.89
N GLU A 306 -0.12 -7.49 -15.48
CA GLU A 306 1.20 -7.98 -15.10
C GLU A 306 1.14 -9.02 -13.97
N ARG A 307 0.36 -8.73 -12.92
CA ARG A 307 0.11 -9.66 -11.81
C ARG A 307 -0.52 -10.98 -12.25
N ALA A 308 -1.45 -10.95 -13.20
CA ALA A 308 -2.07 -12.18 -13.72
C ALA A 308 -1.13 -12.99 -14.62
N LEU A 309 -0.19 -12.35 -15.31
CA LEU A 309 0.76 -12.99 -16.22
C LEU A 309 1.95 -13.63 -15.50
N TYR A 310 2.40 -13.01 -14.40
CA TYR A 310 3.61 -13.40 -13.69
C TYR A 310 3.59 -14.84 -13.15
N PRO A 311 2.47 -15.38 -12.65
CA PRO A 311 2.39 -16.78 -12.26
C PRO A 311 2.50 -17.76 -13.43
N ILE A 312 2.08 -17.35 -14.63
CA ILE A 312 2.03 -18.22 -15.82
C ILE A 312 3.39 -18.23 -16.52
N TRP A 313 3.96 -17.06 -16.80
CA TRP A 313 5.19 -16.93 -17.61
C TRP A 313 6.42 -16.50 -16.81
N GLY A 314 6.25 -16.14 -15.54
CA GLY A 314 7.30 -15.51 -14.74
C GLY A 314 7.49 -14.06 -15.16
N LYS A 315 8.73 -13.56 -15.02
CA LYS A 315 9.07 -12.19 -15.39
C LYS A 315 8.68 -11.86 -16.84
N VAL A 316 8.28 -10.61 -17.08
CA VAL A 316 7.75 -10.13 -18.36
C VAL A 316 8.72 -10.35 -19.53
N GLU A 317 10.03 -10.37 -19.29
CA GLU A 317 11.04 -10.60 -20.34
C GLU A 317 10.97 -12.01 -20.94
N LYS A 318 10.48 -13.00 -20.16
CA LYS A 318 10.24 -14.36 -20.67
C LYS A 318 9.08 -14.37 -21.67
N LEU A 319 8.01 -13.64 -21.35
CA LEU A 319 6.87 -13.47 -22.25
C LEU A 319 7.26 -12.69 -23.52
N ALA A 320 8.03 -11.61 -23.38
CA ALA A 320 8.56 -10.86 -24.52
C ALA A 320 9.46 -11.71 -25.43
N THR A 321 10.24 -12.62 -24.84
CA THR A 321 11.07 -13.59 -25.59
C THR A 321 10.22 -14.62 -26.33
N LEU A 322 9.15 -15.12 -25.72
CA LEU A 322 8.19 -16.01 -26.37
C LEU A 322 7.46 -15.31 -27.52
N ALA A 323 7.00 -14.07 -27.32
CA ALA A 323 6.36 -13.26 -28.36
C ALA A 323 7.30 -13.01 -29.55
N ARG A 324 8.60 -12.79 -29.31
CA ARG A 324 9.60 -12.60 -30.38
C ARG A 324 9.83 -13.85 -31.24
N LYS A 325 9.66 -15.03 -30.65
CA LYS A 325 9.84 -16.34 -31.29
C LYS A 325 8.55 -16.90 -31.92
N ALA A 326 7.42 -16.29 -31.65
CA ALA A 326 6.13 -16.67 -32.22
C ALA A 326 5.88 -15.95 -33.56
N ASP A 327 5.08 -16.57 -34.42
CA ASP A 327 4.65 -16.03 -35.71
C ASP A 327 3.11 -16.00 -35.79
N GLY A 328 2.57 -15.17 -36.69
CA GLY A 328 1.13 -15.08 -36.96
C GLY A 328 0.28 -14.64 -35.75
N ARG A 329 -0.92 -15.21 -35.63
CA ARG A 329 -1.94 -14.84 -34.63
C ARG A 329 -1.45 -15.03 -33.19
N ARG A 330 -0.65 -16.07 -32.93
CA ARG A 330 0.00 -16.29 -31.62
C ARG A 330 0.90 -15.14 -31.16
N LYS A 331 1.66 -14.52 -32.08
CA LYS A 331 2.53 -13.38 -31.77
C LYS A 331 1.73 -12.17 -31.29
N GLU A 332 0.58 -11.93 -31.92
CA GLU A 332 -0.32 -10.84 -31.57
C GLU A 332 -0.99 -11.07 -30.21
N LEU A 333 -1.37 -12.31 -29.91
CA LEU A 333 -1.96 -12.69 -28.62
C LEU A 333 -0.98 -12.61 -27.44
N LEU A 334 0.33 -12.85 -27.65
CA LEU A 334 1.35 -12.79 -26.60
C LEU A 334 1.83 -11.36 -26.26
N ARG A 335 1.46 -10.34 -27.05
CA ARG A 335 1.63 -8.92 -26.68
C ARG A 335 0.47 -8.52 -25.77
N MET A 336 0.61 -8.87 -24.48
CA MET A 336 -0.50 -8.85 -23.50
C MET A 336 -0.97 -7.47 -23.05
N SER A 337 -0.17 -6.41 -23.20
CA SER A 337 -0.71 -5.05 -23.28
C SER A 337 -0.89 -4.74 -24.76
N PRO A 338 -2.14 -4.64 -25.26
CA PRO A 338 -2.35 -4.20 -26.62
C PRO A 338 -1.66 -2.84 -26.78
N VAL A 339 -1.03 -2.61 -27.93
CA VAL A 339 -0.55 -1.27 -28.24
C VAL A 339 -1.77 -0.35 -28.22
N ARG A 340 -1.79 0.64 -27.33
CA ARG A 340 -2.77 1.72 -27.39
C ARG A 340 -2.47 2.52 -28.65
N GLU A 341 -3.33 2.37 -29.65
CA GLU A 341 -3.26 3.18 -30.86
C GLU A 341 -4.14 4.39 -30.66
N VAL A 342 -3.55 5.58 -30.78
CA VAL A 342 -4.24 6.85 -30.61
C VAL A 342 -3.94 7.72 -31.81
N HIS A 343 -4.95 8.45 -32.27
CA HIS A 343 -4.80 9.44 -33.32
C HIS A 343 -4.70 10.83 -32.68
N ILE A 344 -3.50 11.41 -32.67
CA ILE A 344 -3.27 12.78 -32.21
C ILE A 344 -3.45 13.72 -33.40
N ALA A 345 -4.44 14.61 -33.33
CA ALA A 345 -4.66 15.62 -34.36
C ALA A 345 -3.59 16.73 -34.28
N PRO A 346 -3.30 17.43 -35.40
CA PRO A 346 -2.49 18.64 -35.34
C PRO A 346 -3.09 19.67 -34.37
N MET A 347 -2.26 20.21 -33.48
CA MET A 347 -2.67 21.13 -32.44
C MET A 347 -1.64 22.24 -32.24
N LEU A 348 -2.10 23.39 -31.76
CA LEU A 348 -1.27 24.44 -31.18
C LEU A 348 -1.40 24.33 -29.66
N VAL A 349 -0.28 24.22 -28.97
CA VAL A 349 -0.25 24.10 -27.51
C VAL A 349 0.65 25.19 -26.93
N GLU A 350 0.31 25.66 -25.74
CA GLU A 350 1.18 26.57 -25.00
C GLU A 350 2.47 25.87 -24.57
N CYS A 351 3.59 26.59 -24.66
CA CYS A 351 4.90 26.08 -24.26
C CYS A 351 5.12 26.11 -22.75
N SER A 352 4.35 26.89 -22.00
CA SER A 352 4.44 27.00 -20.53
C SER A 352 3.07 26.68 -19.92
N ASN A 353 3.07 26.19 -18.69
CA ASN A 353 1.86 25.91 -17.95
C ASN A 353 1.38 27.13 -17.14
N HIS A 354 0.12 27.07 -16.72
CA HIS A 354 -0.52 28.03 -15.84
C HIS A 354 -0.86 27.33 -14.53
N SER A 355 -0.60 27.97 -13.39
CA SER A 355 -1.10 27.47 -12.11
C SER A 355 -2.63 27.63 -12.05
N LEU A 356 -3.31 26.63 -11.49
CA LEU A 356 -4.74 26.71 -11.18
C LEU A 356 -4.97 27.35 -9.81
N GLY A 357 -4.21 26.91 -8.81
CA GLY A 357 -4.33 27.37 -7.43
C GLY A 357 -3.78 28.76 -7.19
N TRP A 358 -2.81 29.25 -7.98
CA TRP A 358 -2.14 30.52 -7.72
C TRP A 358 -2.26 31.49 -8.89
N ILE A 359 -2.83 32.66 -8.64
CA ILE A 359 -2.96 33.74 -9.63
C ILE A 359 -1.96 34.84 -9.29
N GLU A 360 -1.08 35.16 -10.23
CA GLU A 360 -0.21 36.33 -10.09
C GLU A 360 -1.03 37.62 -10.16
N VAL A 361 -0.83 38.51 -9.19
CA VAL A 361 -1.56 39.78 -9.06
C VAL A 361 -0.61 40.93 -8.72
N THR A 362 -1.08 42.15 -8.95
CA THR A 362 -0.38 43.35 -8.48
C THR A 362 -0.59 43.60 -6.99
N GLU A 363 0.30 44.36 -6.36
CA GLU A 363 0.16 44.74 -4.93
C GLU A 363 -1.19 45.44 -4.67
N ALA A 364 -1.67 46.26 -5.61
CA ALA A 364 -2.96 46.94 -5.49
C ALA A 364 -4.15 45.97 -5.50
N GLU A 365 -4.10 44.93 -6.32
CA GLU A 365 -5.14 43.89 -6.40
C GLU A 365 -5.12 43.00 -5.14
N ALA A 366 -3.93 42.65 -4.64
CA ALA A 366 -3.79 41.87 -3.41
C ALA A 366 -4.31 42.63 -2.18
N VAL A 367 -4.03 43.93 -2.07
CA VAL A 367 -4.57 44.77 -0.97
C VAL A 367 -6.09 44.91 -1.06
N ALA A 368 -6.66 44.91 -2.28
CA ALA A 368 -8.11 45.02 -2.48
C ALA A 368 -8.90 43.79 -2.00
N GLN A 369 -8.23 42.64 -1.78
CA GLN A 369 -8.84 41.42 -1.24
C GLN A 369 -9.07 41.47 0.28
N GLU A 370 -8.69 42.57 0.94
CA GLU A 370 -8.90 42.81 2.38
C GLU A 370 -8.36 41.71 3.32
N ASN A 371 -7.32 40.99 2.89
CA ASN A 371 -6.64 40.01 3.74
C ASN A 371 -6.01 40.70 4.96
N VAL A 372 -6.35 40.22 6.16
CA VAL A 372 -6.05 40.87 7.45
C VAL A 372 -4.55 41.05 7.68
N CYS A 373 -3.72 40.16 7.14
CA CYS A 373 -2.28 40.11 7.45
C CYS A 373 -1.38 40.43 6.24
N PHE A 374 -1.92 40.46 5.02
CA PHE A 374 -1.12 40.59 3.79
C PHE A 374 -0.14 41.76 3.80
N ALA A 375 -0.62 42.97 4.11
CA ALA A 375 0.20 44.18 4.07
C ALA A 375 1.35 44.13 5.10
N GLU A 376 1.10 43.59 6.29
CA GLU A 376 2.14 43.45 7.32
C GLU A 376 3.18 42.39 6.93
N GLU A 377 2.74 41.24 6.42
CA GLU A 377 3.63 40.15 6.01
C GLU A 377 4.45 40.52 4.75
N LEU A 378 3.87 41.27 3.81
CA LEU A 378 4.62 41.77 2.64
C LEU A 378 5.78 42.68 3.05
N GLU A 379 5.56 43.60 3.99
CA GLU A 379 6.62 44.48 4.49
C GLU A 379 7.69 43.69 5.28
N LYS A 380 7.28 42.70 6.09
CA LYS A 380 8.22 41.79 6.76
C LYS A 380 9.04 41.00 5.73
N PHE A 381 8.41 40.49 4.68
CA PHE A 381 9.07 39.72 3.63
C PHE A 381 10.07 40.59 2.86
N LYS A 382 9.70 41.81 2.46
CA LYS A 382 10.60 42.77 1.79
C LYS A 382 11.87 43.05 2.60
N LEU A 383 11.77 43.09 3.93
CA LEU A 383 12.90 43.30 4.86
C LEU A 383 13.66 42.02 5.23
N SER A 384 13.13 40.85 4.90
CA SER A 384 13.75 39.56 5.20
C SER A 384 14.71 39.10 4.09
N ASP A 385 15.56 38.14 4.42
CA ASP A 385 16.43 37.44 3.46
C ASP A 385 15.75 36.20 2.83
N LEU A 386 14.42 36.04 3.01
CA LEU A 386 13.68 34.92 2.44
C LEU A 386 13.51 35.09 0.93
N ASN A 387 13.64 33.96 0.21
CA ASN A 387 13.38 33.87 -1.23
C ASN A 387 11.89 33.66 -1.54
N GLN A 388 11.16 33.01 -0.63
CA GLN A 388 9.73 32.75 -0.74
C GLN A 388 9.07 32.80 0.63
N TYR A 389 7.83 33.26 0.69
CA TYR A 389 6.94 33.18 1.84
C TYR A 389 5.55 32.79 1.35
N GLU A 390 4.88 31.93 2.10
CA GLU A 390 3.51 31.55 1.79
C GLU A 390 2.69 31.52 3.07
N LEU A 391 1.51 32.12 3.00
CA LEU A 391 0.44 31.86 3.96
C LEU A 391 -0.53 30.89 3.29
N HIS A 392 -0.65 29.70 3.88
CA HIS A 392 -1.32 28.55 3.30
C HIS A 392 -2.71 28.91 2.76
N GLN A 393 -2.93 28.64 1.47
CA GLN A 393 -4.19 28.91 0.75
C GLN A 393 -4.69 30.36 0.83
N GLU A 394 -3.82 31.33 1.09
CA GLU A 394 -4.17 32.75 1.09
C GLU A 394 -3.33 33.51 0.06
N PHE A 395 -2.02 33.59 0.27
CA PHE A 395 -1.11 34.28 -0.63
C PHE A 395 0.32 33.73 -0.58
N ARG A 396 1.03 33.86 -1.70
CA ARG A 396 2.45 33.50 -1.85
C ARG A 396 3.23 34.71 -2.36
N LEU A 397 4.38 34.94 -1.75
CA LEU A 397 5.34 35.99 -2.10
C LEU A 397 6.62 35.31 -2.58
N VAL A 398 7.06 35.63 -3.79
CA VAL A 398 8.29 35.08 -4.38
C VAL A 398 9.21 36.23 -4.76
N ARG A 399 10.46 36.19 -4.30
CA ARG A 399 11.45 37.20 -4.63
C ARG A 399 12.02 36.94 -6.03
N GLN A 400 12.00 37.96 -6.88
CA GLN A 400 12.62 37.98 -8.20
C GLN A 400 13.60 39.14 -8.27
N GLY A 401 14.85 38.88 -7.85
CA GLY A 401 15.86 39.93 -7.71
C GLY A 401 15.42 40.98 -6.67
N GLU A 402 15.28 42.23 -7.09
CA GLU A 402 14.81 43.34 -6.23
C GLU A 402 13.27 43.44 -6.16
N ALA A 403 12.54 42.71 -7.00
CA ALA A 403 11.08 42.73 -7.03
C ALA A 403 10.47 41.57 -6.25
N VAL A 404 9.20 41.73 -5.83
CA VAL A 404 8.39 40.68 -5.21
C VAL A 404 7.22 40.38 -6.13
N GLN A 405 7.12 39.13 -6.58
CA GLN A 405 5.91 38.61 -7.22
C GLN A 405 4.92 38.20 -6.15
N ILE A 406 3.65 38.51 -6.38
CA ILE A 406 2.55 38.27 -5.44
C ILE A 406 1.57 37.34 -6.12
N PHE A 407 1.23 36.26 -5.44
CA PHE A 407 0.23 35.31 -5.89
C PHE A 407 -0.88 35.21 -4.85
N LEU A 408 -2.12 35.16 -5.30
CA LEU A 408 -3.28 34.86 -4.45
C LEU A 408 -3.79 33.47 -4.74
N PHE A 409 -4.28 32.80 -3.70
CA PHE A 409 -4.91 31.51 -3.86
C PHE A 409 -6.29 31.63 -4.52
N ASN A 410 -6.60 30.69 -5.40
CA ASN A 410 -7.80 30.69 -6.22
C ASN A 410 -8.90 29.81 -5.59
N GLU A 411 -9.34 30.18 -4.39
CA GLU A 411 -10.25 29.38 -3.54
C GLU A 411 -11.58 29.03 -4.24
N ASP A 412 -12.15 29.95 -5.02
CA ASP A 412 -13.47 29.78 -5.65
C ASP A 412 -13.45 29.01 -6.99
N LEU A 413 -12.27 28.55 -7.44
CA LEU A 413 -12.18 27.88 -8.74
C LEU A 413 -12.74 26.46 -8.67
N THR A 414 -13.72 26.18 -9.53
CA THR A 414 -14.22 24.81 -9.76
C THR A 414 -13.81 24.30 -11.14
N LEU A 415 -13.68 22.99 -11.26
CA LEU A 415 -13.36 22.33 -12.52
C LEU A 415 -14.34 22.70 -13.66
N ASP A 416 -15.64 22.65 -13.37
CA ASP A 416 -16.70 22.99 -14.33
C ASP A 416 -16.59 24.45 -14.82
N TYR A 417 -16.21 25.36 -13.92
CA TYR A 417 -16.02 26.75 -14.28
C TYR A 417 -14.79 26.94 -15.17
N LEU A 418 -13.67 26.29 -14.83
CA LEU A 418 -12.44 26.31 -15.63
C LEU A 418 -12.70 25.85 -17.06
N ILE A 419 -13.32 24.67 -17.24
CA ILE A 419 -13.59 24.11 -18.57
C ILE A 419 -14.44 25.08 -19.39
N LYS A 420 -15.55 25.57 -18.83
CA LYS A 420 -16.45 26.52 -19.53
C LYS A 420 -15.77 27.85 -19.85
N LYS A 421 -14.90 28.33 -18.98
CA LYS A 421 -14.14 29.58 -19.17
C LYS A 421 -13.18 29.45 -20.35
N GLU A 422 -12.41 28.37 -20.40
CA GLU A 422 -11.43 28.15 -21.48
C GLU A 422 -12.14 27.85 -22.81
N GLU A 423 -13.20 27.04 -22.80
CA GLU A 423 -14.03 26.78 -23.99
C GLU A 423 -14.60 28.08 -24.58
N LYS A 424 -15.14 28.96 -23.73
CA LYS A 424 -15.66 30.27 -24.15
C LYS A 424 -14.57 31.17 -24.74
N SER A 425 -13.33 30.97 -24.30
CA SER A 425 -12.16 31.69 -24.80
C SER A 425 -11.58 31.08 -26.07
N GLY A 426 -12.18 29.99 -26.58
CA GLY A 426 -11.76 29.29 -27.79
C GLY A 426 -10.62 28.29 -27.57
N PHE A 427 -10.35 27.91 -26.32
CA PHE A 427 -9.31 26.97 -25.95
C PHE A 427 -9.91 25.67 -25.41
N GLY A 428 -9.22 24.56 -25.66
CA GLY A 428 -9.42 23.30 -24.96
C GLY A 428 -8.36 23.07 -23.89
N LEU A 429 -8.56 22.02 -23.10
CA LEU A 429 -7.57 21.43 -22.21
C LEU A 429 -6.99 20.16 -22.84
N LEU A 430 -5.78 19.78 -22.44
CA LEU A 430 -5.14 18.56 -22.93
C LEU A 430 -5.90 17.32 -22.47
N THR A 431 -5.99 16.33 -23.36
CA THR A 431 -6.31 14.95 -22.97
C THR A 431 -5.06 14.25 -22.46
N GLU A 432 -5.22 13.13 -21.75
CA GLU A 432 -4.09 12.29 -21.33
C GLU A 432 -3.22 11.91 -22.54
N ASP A 433 -3.82 11.46 -23.63
CA ASP A 433 -3.10 11.00 -24.81
C ASP A 433 -2.27 12.12 -25.47
N GLU A 434 -2.82 13.34 -25.52
CA GLU A 434 -2.11 14.50 -26.04
C GLU A 434 -0.95 14.88 -25.11
N TRP A 435 -1.16 14.85 -23.79
CA TRP A 435 -0.10 15.13 -22.82
C TRP A 435 1.07 14.14 -22.97
N GLU A 436 0.78 12.85 -23.07
CA GLU A 436 1.80 11.81 -23.23
C GLU A 436 2.54 11.93 -24.57
N TYR A 437 1.85 12.31 -25.65
CA TYR A 437 2.48 12.61 -26.92
C TYR A 437 3.38 13.85 -26.85
N LEU A 438 2.92 14.92 -26.20
CA LEU A 438 3.70 16.14 -26.04
C LEU A 438 4.93 15.93 -25.16
N TYR A 439 4.83 15.10 -24.12
CA TYR A 439 5.95 14.77 -23.23
C TYR A 439 6.95 13.84 -23.91
N GLY A 440 6.47 12.72 -24.46
CA GLY A 440 7.31 11.63 -24.95
C GLY A 440 7.55 11.60 -26.46
N GLY A 441 6.86 12.41 -27.27
CA GLY A 441 6.99 12.39 -28.74
C GLY A 441 6.52 11.11 -29.42
N GLY A 442 5.74 10.28 -28.72
CA GLY A 442 5.39 8.93 -29.16
C GLY A 442 6.48 7.88 -28.93
N CYS A 443 7.54 8.20 -28.19
CA CYS A 443 8.51 7.22 -27.70
C CYS A 443 7.81 6.13 -26.88
N ARG A 444 8.22 4.88 -27.06
CA ARG A 444 7.63 3.72 -26.36
C ARG A 444 8.43 3.26 -25.14
N THR A 445 9.43 4.04 -24.78
CA THR A 445 10.33 3.82 -23.65
C THR A 445 9.73 4.40 -22.38
N LEU A 446 10.23 3.99 -21.21
CA LEU A 446 9.75 4.48 -19.93
C LEU A 446 9.89 6.01 -19.79
N PHE A 447 11.05 6.54 -20.19
CA PHE A 447 11.35 7.96 -20.27
C PHE A 447 11.49 8.40 -21.74
N PRO A 448 11.34 9.69 -22.07
CA PRO A 448 11.58 10.20 -23.42
C PRO A 448 12.97 9.85 -23.99
N TRP A 449 13.97 9.68 -23.11
CA TRP A 449 15.36 9.38 -23.47
C TRP A 449 15.74 7.90 -23.38
N GLY A 450 14.86 7.01 -22.91
CA GLY A 450 15.14 5.58 -22.82
C GLY A 450 14.48 4.88 -21.63
N ASP A 451 14.89 3.63 -21.36
CA ASP A 451 14.35 2.83 -20.26
C ASP A 451 15.21 2.89 -18.99
N SER A 452 16.27 3.70 -19.00
CA SER A 452 17.19 3.88 -17.88
C SER A 452 17.12 5.31 -17.37
N PHE A 453 17.06 5.45 -16.05
CA PHE A 453 17.09 6.76 -15.42
C PHE A 453 18.44 7.44 -15.64
N ASP A 454 18.41 8.73 -15.91
CA ASP A 454 19.62 9.50 -16.16
C ASP A 454 20.10 10.15 -14.85
N TYR A 455 21.06 9.50 -14.20
CA TYR A 455 21.69 9.98 -12.97
C TYR A 455 22.69 11.13 -13.21
N THR A 456 22.77 11.69 -14.41
CA THR A 456 23.52 12.93 -14.69
C THR A 456 22.65 14.19 -14.59
N MET A 457 21.35 14.01 -14.33
CA MET A 457 20.41 15.11 -14.17
C MET A 457 20.60 15.86 -12.85
N LYS A 458 20.33 17.17 -12.89
CA LYS A 458 20.09 18.03 -11.75
C LYS A 458 18.58 18.09 -11.50
N LEU A 459 18.16 17.67 -10.31
CA LEU A 459 16.76 17.56 -9.92
C LEU A 459 16.42 18.56 -8.80
N LYS A 460 15.23 19.16 -8.84
CA LYS A 460 14.82 20.23 -7.92
C LYS A 460 15.00 19.91 -6.43
N HIS A 461 14.72 18.66 -6.07
CA HIS A 461 14.72 18.20 -4.67
C HIS A 461 15.93 17.34 -4.29
N PHE A 462 16.81 17.02 -5.25
CA PHE A 462 18.02 16.22 -5.00
C PHE A 462 19.33 16.90 -5.45
N GLY A 463 19.25 18.08 -6.08
CA GLY A 463 20.43 18.76 -6.61
C GLY A 463 21.09 18.02 -7.78
N SER A 464 22.39 18.23 -7.97
CA SER A 464 23.17 17.52 -8.98
C SER A 464 23.47 16.10 -8.51
N LEU A 465 23.18 15.11 -9.36
CA LEU A 465 23.46 13.70 -9.07
C LEU A 465 24.87 13.25 -9.56
N GLU A 466 25.61 14.13 -10.24
CA GLU A 466 26.97 13.84 -10.70
C GLU A 466 27.93 13.60 -9.51
N GLY A 467 28.57 12.42 -9.47
CA GLY A 467 29.54 12.06 -8.43
C GLY A 467 29.00 11.14 -7.32
N LEU A 468 27.75 10.69 -7.42
CA LEU A 468 27.22 9.60 -6.59
C LEU A 468 27.88 8.26 -6.94
N GLU A 469 29.10 8.02 -6.45
CA GLU A 469 29.77 6.72 -6.53
C GLU A 469 29.27 5.78 -5.44
N GLY A 470 28.27 4.95 -5.77
CA GLY A 470 27.82 3.84 -4.95
C GLY A 470 26.38 3.43 -5.27
N ILE A 471 26.07 2.13 -5.25
CA ILE A 471 24.68 1.68 -5.08
C ILE A 471 24.32 2.10 -3.66
N MET A 472 23.69 3.25 -3.51
CA MET A 472 23.13 3.67 -2.23
C MET A 472 22.10 2.62 -1.82
N ASP A 473 22.24 2.08 -0.61
CA ASP A 473 21.12 1.55 0.14
C ASP A 473 20.02 2.62 0.09
N GLU A 474 18.78 2.23 -0.24
CA GLU A 474 17.67 3.11 -0.65
C GLU A 474 17.21 4.11 0.44
N SER A 475 17.98 4.25 1.52
CA SER A 475 17.70 5.00 2.76
C SER A 475 18.73 6.07 3.10
N ALA A 476 19.83 6.21 2.35
CA ALA A 476 20.83 7.24 2.63
C ALA A 476 20.41 8.57 2.00
N GLU A 477 20.11 9.60 2.79
CA GLU A 477 20.05 10.96 2.25
C GLU A 477 21.46 11.37 1.77
N PRO A 478 21.60 11.97 0.58
CA PRO A 478 22.88 12.54 0.18
C PRO A 478 23.27 13.63 1.18
N GLY A 479 24.51 13.59 1.66
CA GLY A 479 25.00 14.53 2.65
C GLY A 479 24.82 15.99 2.18
N PRO A 480 24.58 16.94 3.11
CA PRO A 480 24.23 18.34 2.80
C PRO A 480 25.32 19.13 2.04
N SER A 481 26.45 18.50 1.74
CA SER A 481 27.58 19.07 1.00
C SER A 481 27.51 18.93 -0.53
N LEU A 482 26.46 18.31 -1.10
CA LEU A 482 26.22 18.26 -2.56
C LEU A 482 25.30 19.38 -3.08
N LEU A 483 24.85 20.27 -2.20
CA LEU A 483 24.11 21.49 -2.53
C LEU A 483 25.07 22.65 -2.87
N GLU A 484 26.10 22.42 -3.71
CA GLU A 484 26.72 23.57 -4.36
C GLU A 484 25.66 24.17 -5.29
N GLU A 485 25.29 25.44 -5.03
CA GLU A 485 24.45 26.25 -5.92
C GLU A 485 25.18 26.45 -7.25
N ASP A 486 25.15 25.43 -8.11
CA ASP A 486 25.43 25.58 -9.52
C ASP A 486 24.22 26.28 -10.17
N ASP A 487 24.44 27.39 -10.88
CA ASP A 487 23.41 28.14 -11.61
C ASP A 487 22.74 27.32 -12.74
N ARG A 488 23.16 26.07 -12.96
CA ARG A 488 22.53 25.14 -13.90
C ARG A 488 21.03 24.95 -13.58
N PRO A 489 20.12 25.10 -14.57
CA PRO A 489 18.70 24.83 -14.38
C PRO A 489 18.42 23.33 -14.12
N TYR A 490 17.27 23.03 -13.53
CA TYR A 490 16.83 21.65 -13.31
C TYR A 490 16.42 21.00 -14.64
N ASP A 491 16.99 19.85 -14.97
CA ASP A 491 16.90 19.28 -16.32
C ASP A 491 15.46 18.92 -16.72
N LEU A 492 14.62 18.49 -15.77
CA LEU A 492 13.21 18.14 -16.01
C LEU A 492 12.28 19.36 -16.11
N GLU A 493 12.74 20.54 -15.69
CA GLU A 493 12.01 21.80 -15.83
C GLU A 493 12.41 22.55 -17.12
N LEU A 494 13.31 21.99 -17.92
CA LEU A 494 13.70 22.57 -19.20
C LEU A 494 12.68 22.26 -20.30
N PRO A 495 12.55 23.14 -21.31
CA PRO A 495 11.75 22.84 -22.49
C PRO A 495 12.25 21.57 -23.19
N ASN A 496 11.33 20.69 -23.56
CA ASN A 496 11.64 19.49 -24.33
C ASN A 496 11.94 19.82 -25.81
N PHE A 497 12.09 18.78 -26.65
CA PHE A 497 12.40 18.94 -28.07
C PHE A 497 11.30 19.62 -28.91
N PHE A 498 10.06 19.74 -28.40
CA PHE A 498 9.01 20.58 -28.98
C PHE A 498 9.07 22.04 -28.50
N GLY A 499 9.99 22.36 -27.57
CA GLY A 499 10.04 23.65 -26.89
C GLY A 499 8.97 23.79 -25.81
N ILE A 500 8.41 22.69 -25.31
CA ILE A 500 7.36 22.69 -24.27
C ILE A 500 8.01 22.41 -22.92
N GLN A 501 7.78 23.31 -21.98
CA GLN A 501 8.22 23.23 -20.59
C GLN A 501 7.13 22.58 -19.74
N PHE A 502 7.44 21.42 -19.17
CA PHE A 502 6.59 20.71 -18.21
C PHE A 502 6.88 21.18 -16.79
N ALA A 503 5.99 20.85 -15.85
CA ALA A 503 6.19 21.18 -14.44
C ALA A 503 7.53 20.63 -13.89
N GLY A 504 7.94 19.43 -14.31
CA GLY A 504 9.25 18.84 -13.98
C GLY A 504 9.47 18.49 -12.50
N ASP A 505 8.52 18.85 -11.65
CA ASP A 505 8.54 18.76 -10.20
C ASP A 505 7.45 17.78 -9.74
N PRO A 506 7.79 16.65 -9.08
CA PRO A 506 6.83 15.64 -8.65
C PRO A 506 5.73 16.13 -7.70
N TYR A 507 5.95 17.26 -7.02
CA TYR A 507 4.90 17.90 -6.21
C TYR A 507 3.79 18.50 -7.06
N ASN A 508 4.06 18.85 -8.31
CA ASN A 508 3.12 19.51 -9.19
C ASN A 508 2.45 18.51 -10.15
N TYR A 509 1.15 18.68 -10.33
CA TYR A 509 0.40 17.98 -11.34
C TYR A 509 0.14 18.89 -12.54
N GLU A 510 -0.05 18.27 -13.69
CA GLU A 510 -0.71 18.88 -14.83
C GLU A 510 -2.07 18.24 -15.07
N PHE A 511 -3.06 19.12 -15.16
CA PHE A 511 -4.44 18.81 -15.40
C PHE A 511 -4.63 18.35 -16.85
N THR A 512 -5.14 17.13 -17.00
CA THR A 512 -5.61 16.60 -18.29
C THR A 512 -7.01 16.00 -18.15
N LEU A 513 -7.63 15.68 -19.28
CA LEU A 513 -8.94 15.05 -19.34
C LEU A 513 -8.85 13.61 -19.84
N ASP A 514 -9.63 12.72 -19.25
CA ASP A 514 -9.90 11.39 -19.79
C ASP A 514 -10.92 11.45 -20.94
N ALA A 515 -11.17 10.30 -21.58
CA ALA A 515 -12.12 10.19 -22.69
C ALA A 515 -13.58 10.48 -22.31
N SER A 516 -13.91 10.47 -21.01
CA SER A 516 -15.23 10.80 -20.47
C SER A 516 -15.33 12.27 -20.03
N GLY A 517 -14.25 13.04 -20.12
CA GLY A 517 -14.16 14.42 -19.65
C GLY A 517 -13.91 14.57 -18.16
N ASN A 518 -13.50 13.51 -17.46
CA ASN A 518 -13.08 13.61 -16.06
C ASN A 518 -11.62 14.05 -15.96
N MET A 519 -11.26 14.64 -14.83
CA MET A 519 -9.88 14.98 -14.52
C MET A 519 -8.99 13.74 -14.50
N MET A 520 -7.82 13.86 -15.12
CA MET A 520 -6.73 12.90 -15.09
C MET A 520 -5.42 13.66 -14.85
N PRO A 521 -4.89 13.70 -13.63
CA PRO A 521 -3.65 14.42 -13.34
C PRO A 521 -2.43 13.65 -13.86
N LYS A 522 -1.44 14.37 -14.40
CA LYS A 522 -0.19 13.81 -14.97
C LYS A 522 1.03 14.57 -14.48
N GLY A 523 2.22 13.97 -14.58
CA GLY A 523 3.49 14.64 -14.33
C GLY A 523 3.87 14.85 -12.85
N GLY A 524 3.14 14.25 -11.92
CA GLY A 524 3.39 14.34 -10.48
C GLY A 524 2.61 13.31 -9.68
N ASP A 525 2.87 13.28 -8.39
CA ASP A 525 2.19 12.47 -7.37
C ASP A 525 1.96 13.26 -6.06
N GLY A 526 2.03 14.59 -6.13
CA GLY A 526 1.96 15.47 -4.96
C GLY A 526 3.20 15.36 -4.06
N GLY A 527 4.30 14.79 -4.59
CA GLY A 527 5.54 14.57 -3.85
C GLY A 527 5.47 13.39 -2.89
N ALA A 528 4.44 12.54 -2.97
CA ALA A 528 4.22 11.41 -2.06
C ALA A 528 5.43 10.47 -2.02
N MET A 529 6.04 10.16 -3.17
CA MET A 529 7.23 9.32 -3.24
C MET A 529 8.45 9.98 -2.59
N ILE A 530 8.67 11.27 -2.82
CA ILE A 530 9.79 12.01 -2.21
C ILE A 530 9.61 12.11 -0.70
N CYS A 531 8.42 12.53 -0.23
CA CYS A 531 8.07 12.59 1.19
C CYS A 531 8.16 11.21 1.88
N GLY A 532 7.92 10.14 1.13
CA GLY A 532 8.07 8.75 1.58
C GLY A 532 9.52 8.28 1.69
N GLY A 533 10.51 9.14 1.41
CA GLY A 533 11.93 8.82 1.47
C GLY A 533 12.45 8.04 0.26
N MET A 534 11.70 8.00 -0.84
CA MET A 534 12.14 7.28 -2.04
C MET A 534 13.27 8.04 -2.73
N GLY A 535 14.34 7.34 -3.10
CA GLY A 535 15.49 7.94 -3.79
C GLY A 535 15.15 8.55 -5.16
N PRO A 536 16.12 9.22 -5.82
CA PRO A 536 15.89 10.08 -6.99
C PRO A 536 15.08 9.45 -8.13
N LEU A 537 15.34 8.17 -8.45
CA LEU A 537 14.61 7.46 -9.49
C LEU A 537 13.12 7.31 -9.17
N ALA A 538 12.79 6.77 -8.00
CA ALA A 538 11.39 6.55 -7.61
C ALA A 538 10.68 7.86 -7.27
N GLY A 539 11.38 8.80 -6.63
CA GLY A 539 10.88 10.14 -6.32
C GLY A 539 10.53 10.97 -7.55
N PHE A 540 11.30 10.87 -8.65
CA PHE A 540 11.02 11.60 -9.89
C PHE A 540 10.33 10.78 -10.97
N LEU A 541 10.05 9.49 -10.74
CA LEU A 541 9.28 8.68 -11.68
C LEU A 541 7.96 9.34 -12.11
N PRO A 542 7.17 9.98 -11.22
CA PRO A 542 5.93 10.65 -11.61
C PRO A 542 6.10 11.80 -12.59
N ALA A 543 7.18 12.58 -12.44
CA ALA A 543 7.48 13.74 -13.27
C ALA A 543 8.27 13.41 -14.54
N ALA A 544 8.97 12.26 -14.57
CA ALA A 544 9.88 11.87 -15.64
C ALA A 544 9.28 10.83 -16.61
N ALA A 545 8.42 9.92 -16.12
CA ALA A 545 7.91 8.82 -16.93
C ALA A 545 6.68 9.23 -17.74
N VAL A 546 6.74 8.96 -19.05
CA VAL A 546 5.72 9.40 -20.02
C VAL A 546 4.32 8.88 -19.65
N TYR A 547 4.25 7.62 -19.23
CA TYR A 547 2.99 6.89 -19.06
C TYR A 547 2.58 6.71 -17.59
N TYR A 548 3.22 7.44 -16.67
CA TYR A 548 2.89 7.34 -15.26
C TYR A 548 1.46 7.83 -14.99
N ARG A 549 0.78 7.14 -14.09
CA ARG A 549 -0.51 7.55 -13.52
C ARG A 549 -0.40 7.41 -12.02
N ASP A 550 -0.75 8.46 -11.29
CA ASP A 550 -0.89 8.34 -9.85
C ASP A 550 -2.13 7.50 -9.55
N GLY A 551 -1.93 6.39 -8.84
CA GLY A 551 -3.00 5.49 -8.43
C GLY A 551 -3.89 6.07 -7.33
N ASN A 552 -3.39 7.07 -6.59
CA ASN A 552 -4.12 7.70 -5.48
C ASN A 552 -4.90 8.95 -5.91
N ALA A 553 -4.70 9.44 -7.13
CA ALA A 553 -5.35 10.64 -7.64
C ALA A 553 -6.88 10.61 -7.55
N GLY A 554 -7.50 9.43 -7.62
CA GLY A 554 -8.95 9.28 -7.47
C GLY A 554 -9.47 9.37 -6.03
N GLU A 555 -8.58 9.40 -5.04
CA GLU A 555 -8.90 9.52 -3.62
C GLU A 555 -8.73 10.97 -3.10
N LEU A 556 -8.09 11.84 -3.88
CA LEU A 556 -7.84 13.24 -3.52
C LEU A 556 -9.00 14.14 -3.92
N ASP A 557 -9.40 15.03 -3.03
CA ASP A 557 -10.41 16.04 -3.32
C ASP A 557 -9.80 17.22 -4.11
N TRP A 558 -10.63 17.91 -4.91
CA TRP A 558 -10.21 19.04 -5.76
C TRP A 558 -9.49 20.15 -4.96
N GLU A 559 -10.00 20.45 -3.77
CA GLU A 559 -9.44 21.47 -2.87
C GLU A 559 -8.04 21.11 -2.35
N GLU A 560 -7.73 19.82 -2.24
CA GLU A 560 -6.41 19.33 -1.82
C GLU A 560 -5.41 19.37 -2.99
N MET A 561 -5.89 19.21 -4.23
CA MET A 561 -5.03 19.14 -5.41
C MET A 561 -4.75 20.49 -6.07
N ILE A 562 -5.69 21.45 -5.98
CA ILE A 562 -5.65 22.68 -6.76
C ILE A 562 -4.38 23.52 -6.51
N ASP A 563 -3.84 23.50 -5.29
CA ASP A 563 -2.61 24.18 -4.87
C ASP A 563 -1.41 23.80 -5.75
N PHE A 564 -1.36 22.53 -6.14
CA PHE A 564 -0.26 21.94 -6.90
C PHE A 564 -0.60 21.68 -8.37
N MET A 565 -1.80 22.06 -8.80
CA MET A 565 -2.30 21.75 -10.13
C MET A 565 -1.96 22.87 -11.12
N ASN A 566 -1.43 22.47 -12.26
CA ASN A 566 -1.16 23.33 -13.40
C ASN A 566 -1.97 22.86 -14.61
N TYR A 567 -2.14 23.70 -15.61
CA TYR A 567 -2.81 23.31 -16.85
C TYR A 567 -2.20 24.03 -18.05
N ARG A 568 -2.53 23.54 -19.25
CA ARG A 568 -2.15 24.18 -20.51
C ARG A 568 -3.32 24.22 -21.46
N ARG A 569 -3.39 25.32 -22.22
CA ARG A 569 -4.40 25.50 -23.26
C ARG A 569 -3.93 24.91 -24.57
N VAL A 570 -4.89 24.36 -25.30
CA VAL A 570 -4.67 23.75 -26.61
C VAL A 570 -5.73 24.21 -27.61
N ILE A 571 -5.32 24.40 -28.86
CA ILE A 571 -6.22 24.61 -30.01
C ILE A 571 -6.01 23.43 -30.95
N ARG A 572 -7.06 22.64 -31.17
CA ARG A 572 -7.05 21.51 -32.11
C ARG A 572 -7.41 22.02 -33.50
N LEU A 573 -6.50 21.86 -34.45
CA LEU A 573 -6.69 22.40 -35.81
C LEU A 573 -7.74 21.63 -36.61
N ALA A 574 -8.05 20.39 -36.20
CA ALA A 574 -9.10 19.57 -36.82
C ALA A 574 -10.52 20.06 -36.50
N ASP A 575 -10.69 20.82 -35.42
CA ASP A 575 -12.00 21.30 -34.93
C ASP A 575 -12.33 22.71 -35.44
N LEU A 576 -11.39 23.35 -36.14
CA LEU A 576 -11.62 24.65 -36.78
C LEU A 576 -12.42 24.43 -38.07
N GLU A 577 -13.72 24.78 -38.04
CA GLU A 577 -14.49 24.94 -39.27
C GLU A 577 -13.82 26.02 -40.15
N VAL A 578 -13.44 25.65 -41.37
CA VAL A 578 -12.79 26.55 -42.35
C VAL A 578 -13.79 27.51 -42.98
#